data_AF-A0A838CWU3-F1
#
_entry.id   AF-A0A838CWU3-F1
#
_cell.length_a   1.000
_cell.length_b   1.000
_cell.length_c   1.000
_cell.angle_alpha   90.00
_cell.angle_beta   90.00
_cell.angle_gamma   90.00
#
_symmetry.space_group_name_H-M   'P 1'
#
loop_
_entity.id
_entity.type
_entity.pdbx_description
1 polymer ?
#
loop_
_entity_poly.entity_id
_entity_poly.type
_entity_poly.pdbx_seq_one_letter_code
_entity_poly.pdbx_strand_id
1 'polypeptide(L)'
;MNNMRFLGLKLFNLASYLYLLVASLFLAGDFYRQNADSVYVMPAPFAFSIWGLIYLLLFLFIMKSFFADETLNDIIKQIGLWFPISMILSGTSVILGTTPSILFISLSLLTLCVVYTNLRRVGSPRTYRAPFSIYLGWTSIATIVAAFTVLKANGIEELFGIEELGWSILLLTVGGLIAIAFFFLQKDYLFPLVFVWGYGAIFAYQENELIRFITAAFVIILLFIMAYGWLRKK
;
A
#
# COMPACT_ATOMS: atom_id res chain seq x y z
N MET A 1 -17.89 -16.14 -17.76
CA MET A 1 -17.61 -17.03 -16.62
C MET A 1 -18.94 -17.60 -16.12
N ASN A 2 -19.08 -18.92 -15.94
CA ASN A 2 -20.34 -19.49 -15.44
C ASN A 2 -20.57 -19.11 -13.95
N ASN A 3 -21.83 -19.05 -13.52
CA ASN A 3 -22.27 -18.56 -12.20
C ASN A 3 -21.54 -19.23 -11.03
N MET A 4 -21.29 -20.55 -11.08
CA MET A 4 -20.54 -21.27 -10.04
C MET A 4 -19.09 -20.78 -9.91
N ARG A 5 -18.38 -20.57 -11.03
CA ARG A 5 -17.00 -20.07 -11.01
C ARG A 5 -16.93 -18.65 -10.48
N PHE A 6 -17.94 -17.84 -10.77
CA PHE A 6 -18.01 -16.46 -10.30
C PHE A 6 -18.30 -16.36 -8.80
N LEU A 7 -19.23 -17.18 -8.29
CA LEU A 7 -19.46 -17.31 -6.86
C LEU A 7 -18.19 -17.81 -6.15
N GLY A 8 -17.49 -18.79 -6.74
CA GLY A 8 -16.20 -19.27 -6.26
C GLY A 8 -15.16 -18.15 -6.11
N LEU A 9 -15.07 -17.23 -7.09
CA LEU A 9 -14.19 -16.06 -6.99
C LEU A 9 -14.56 -15.13 -5.82
N LYS A 10 -15.86 -14.85 -5.61
CA LYS A 10 -16.33 -14.01 -4.50
C LYS A 10 -16.03 -14.65 -3.14
N LEU A 11 -16.24 -15.95 -3.02
CA LEU A 11 -15.90 -16.71 -1.81
C LEU A 11 -14.38 -16.74 -1.58
N PHE A 12 -13.58 -16.86 -2.64
CA PHE A 12 -12.12 -16.81 -2.52
C PHE A 12 -11.65 -15.43 -2.05
N ASN A 13 -12.24 -14.33 -2.54
CA ASN A 13 -11.97 -12.99 -2.03
C ASN A 13 -12.24 -12.89 -0.53
N LEU A 14 -13.39 -13.41 -0.07
CA LEU A 14 -13.75 -13.41 1.35
C LEU A 14 -12.77 -14.23 2.18
N ALA A 15 -12.41 -15.44 1.74
CA ALA A 15 -11.45 -16.29 2.43
C ALA A 15 -10.05 -15.65 2.51
N SER A 16 -9.56 -15.06 1.41
CA SER A 16 -8.28 -14.33 1.38
C SER A 16 -8.27 -13.09 2.27
N TYR A 17 -9.40 -12.38 2.36
CA TYR A 17 -9.57 -11.26 3.29
C TYR A 17 -9.52 -11.73 4.75
N LEU A 18 -10.24 -12.79 5.10
CA LEU A 18 -10.21 -13.37 6.44
C LEU A 18 -8.79 -13.84 6.80
N TYR A 19 -8.09 -14.47 5.86
CA TYR A 19 -6.69 -14.83 6.05
C TYR A 19 -5.81 -13.60 6.32
N LEU A 20 -5.89 -12.54 5.52
CA LEU A 20 -5.14 -11.30 5.72
C LEU A 20 -5.40 -10.70 7.12
N LEU A 21 -6.67 -10.65 7.54
CA LEU A 21 -7.08 -10.10 8.83
C LEU A 21 -6.56 -10.95 9.99
N VAL A 22 -6.71 -12.28 9.92
CA VAL A 22 -6.21 -13.19 10.94
C VAL A 22 -4.69 -13.13 11.02
N ALA A 23 -4.02 -13.17 9.87
CA ALA A 23 -2.57 -13.05 9.75
C ALA A 23 -2.06 -11.78 10.44
N SER A 24 -2.71 -10.65 10.18
CA SER A 24 -2.23 -9.34 10.65
C SER A 24 -2.57 -9.06 12.11
N LEU A 25 -3.69 -9.59 12.64
CA LEU A 25 -4.13 -9.32 14.01
C LEU A 25 -3.62 -10.33 15.04
N PHE A 26 -3.45 -11.60 14.64
CA PHE A 26 -3.16 -12.69 15.59
C PHE A 26 -1.85 -13.39 15.31
N LEU A 27 -1.37 -13.37 14.07
CA LEU A 27 -0.17 -14.11 13.66
C LEU A 27 1.00 -13.19 13.30
N ALA A 28 0.80 -11.87 13.36
CA ALA A 28 1.85 -10.90 13.18
C ALA A 28 2.86 -11.07 14.30
N GLY A 29 4.04 -11.60 13.97
CA GLY A 29 5.10 -11.79 14.95
C GLY A 29 5.71 -10.46 15.39
N ASP A 30 6.22 -10.42 16.63
CA ASP A 30 6.96 -9.27 17.19
C ASP A 30 8.27 -8.95 16.44
N PHE A 31 8.66 -9.77 15.46
CA PHE A 31 9.92 -9.68 14.72
C PHE A 31 10.08 -8.41 13.88
N TYR A 32 8.98 -7.78 13.43
CA TYR A 32 9.07 -6.49 12.73
C TYR A 32 9.55 -5.37 13.67
N ARG A 33 9.15 -5.39 14.95
CA ARG A 33 9.41 -4.28 15.89
C ARG A 33 10.87 -4.15 16.31
N GLN A 34 11.59 -5.26 16.52
CA GLN A 34 12.94 -5.18 17.12
C GLN A 34 13.99 -4.49 16.23
N ASN A 35 13.89 -4.57 14.91
CA ASN A 35 14.84 -3.92 13.98
C ASN A 35 14.25 -2.69 13.25
N ALA A 36 12.92 -2.55 13.26
CA ALA A 36 12.20 -1.45 12.61
C ALA A 36 12.53 -0.07 13.18
N ASP A 37 12.66 0.05 14.51
CA ASP A 37 12.79 1.36 15.16
C ASP A 37 14.10 2.10 14.84
N SER A 38 15.00 1.45 14.11
CA SER A 38 16.32 2.00 13.78
C SER A 38 16.51 2.39 12.31
N VAL A 39 15.51 2.19 11.42
CA VAL A 39 15.65 2.60 10.00
C VAL A 39 15.09 3.99 9.75
N TYR A 40 15.79 4.77 8.93
CA TYR A 40 15.42 6.16 8.61
C TYR A 40 14.06 6.34 7.92
N VAL A 41 13.51 5.28 7.33
CA VAL A 41 12.21 5.31 6.64
C VAL A 41 11.04 4.85 7.52
N MET A 42 11.30 4.46 8.77
CA MET A 42 10.25 3.96 9.66
C MET A 42 9.25 5.06 10.00
N PRO A 43 7.94 4.89 9.74
CA PRO A 43 6.92 5.82 10.20
C PRO A 43 6.62 5.63 11.69
N ALA A 44 6.05 6.66 12.31
CA ALA A 44 5.54 6.57 13.68
C ALA A 44 4.52 5.42 13.83
N PRO A 45 4.43 4.76 15.01
CA PRO A 45 3.52 3.63 15.23
C PRO A 45 2.06 3.90 14.90
N PHE A 46 1.58 5.15 15.05
CA PHE A 46 0.20 5.52 14.72
C PHE A 46 -0.10 5.37 13.21
N ALA A 47 0.90 5.42 12.34
CA ALA A 47 0.73 5.33 10.89
C ALA A 47 0.05 4.03 10.47
N PHE A 48 0.35 2.94 11.19
CA PHE A 48 -0.19 1.61 10.94
C PHE A 48 -1.70 1.51 11.17
N SER A 49 -2.33 2.50 11.83
CA SER A 49 -3.80 2.57 11.95
C SER A 49 -4.51 2.64 10.59
N ILE A 50 -3.82 3.04 9.51
CA ILE A 50 -4.34 3.00 8.14
C ILE A 50 -4.76 1.59 7.71
N TRP A 51 -4.15 0.53 8.26
CA TRP A 51 -4.58 -0.84 8.01
C TRP A 51 -6.03 -1.08 8.44
N GLY A 52 -6.47 -0.47 9.56
CA GLY A 52 -7.86 -0.54 9.98
C GLY A 52 -8.82 0.04 8.93
N LEU A 53 -8.45 1.17 8.32
CA LEU A 53 -9.19 1.76 7.21
C LEU A 53 -9.18 0.85 5.96
N ILE A 54 -8.02 0.27 5.61
CA ILE A 54 -7.89 -0.66 4.49
C ILE A 54 -8.80 -1.88 4.70
N TYR A 55 -8.74 -2.52 5.87
CA TYR A 55 -9.57 -3.68 6.18
C TYR A 55 -11.05 -3.35 6.09
N LEU A 56 -11.48 -2.20 6.64
CA LEU A 56 -12.87 -1.76 6.55
C LEU A 56 -13.31 -1.57 5.09
N LEU A 57 -12.51 -0.87 4.27
CA LEU A 57 -12.86 -0.62 2.87
C LEU A 57 -12.88 -1.89 2.02
N LEU A 58 -11.94 -2.81 2.26
CA LEU A 58 -11.91 -4.12 1.60
C LEU A 58 -13.12 -4.97 2.00
N PHE A 59 -13.47 -4.99 3.29
CA PHE A 59 -14.67 -5.67 3.79
C PHE A 59 -15.93 -5.14 3.12
N LEU A 60 -16.13 -3.82 3.11
CA LEU A 60 -17.29 -3.20 2.46
C LEU A 60 -17.34 -3.53 0.96
N PHE A 61 -16.21 -3.52 0.27
CA PHE A 61 -16.14 -3.90 -1.15
C PHE A 61 -16.52 -5.37 -1.37
N ILE A 62 -15.96 -6.28 -0.57
CA ILE A 62 -16.22 -7.72 -0.66
C ILE A 62 -17.68 -8.04 -0.32
N MET A 63 -18.23 -7.44 0.74
CA MET A 63 -19.64 -7.67 1.11
C MET A 63 -20.58 -7.12 0.04
N LYS A 64 -20.31 -5.92 -0.47
CA LYS A 64 -21.08 -5.36 -1.60
C LYS A 64 -21.00 -6.24 -2.85
N SER A 65 -19.90 -6.97 -3.04
CA SER A 65 -19.73 -7.91 -4.16
C SER A 65 -20.81 -8.99 -4.22
N PHE A 66 -21.38 -9.41 -3.08
CA PHE A 66 -22.44 -10.44 -3.04
C PHE A 66 -23.81 -9.93 -3.47
N PHE A 67 -24.05 -8.61 -3.35
CA PHE A 67 -25.28 -7.94 -3.74
C PHE A 67 -25.06 -7.00 -4.95
N ALA A 68 -24.03 -7.30 -5.75
CA ALA A 68 -23.51 -6.43 -6.79
C ALA A 68 -24.44 -6.29 -7.99
N ASP A 69 -24.51 -5.07 -8.52
CA ASP A 69 -25.04 -4.76 -9.85
C ASP A 69 -24.11 -5.32 -10.97
N GLU A 70 -24.56 -5.23 -12.22
CA GLU A 70 -23.78 -5.69 -13.37
C GLU A 70 -22.40 -5.02 -13.46
N THR A 71 -22.32 -3.73 -13.14
CA THR A 71 -21.07 -2.95 -13.18
C THR A 71 -20.04 -3.50 -12.20
N LEU A 72 -20.41 -3.72 -10.94
CA LEU A 72 -19.52 -4.28 -9.94
C LEU A 72 -19.18 -5.75 -10.26
N ASN A 73 -20.12 -6.50 -10.82
CA ASN A 73 -19.84 -7.87 -11.27
C ASN A 73 -18.76 -7.91 -12.36
N ASP A 74 -18.80 -7.00 -13.33
CA ASP A 74 -17.78 -6.91 -14.37
C ASP A 74 -16.43 -6.45 -13.82
N ILE A 75 -16.43 -5.52 -12.87
CA ILE A 75 -15.22 -5.14 -12.14
C ILE A 75 -14.56 -6.36 -11.47
N ILE A 76 -15.34 -7.17 -10.74
CA ILE A 76 -14.83 -8.36 -10.03
C ILE A 76 -14.25 -9.38 -11.01
N LYS A 77 -14.90 -9.61 -12.15
CA LYS A 77 -14.37 -10.51 -13.20
C LYS A 77 -13.02 -10.02 -13.74
N GLN A 78 -12.86 -8.71 -13.88
CA GLN A 78 -11.69 -8.09 -14.51
C GLN A 78 -10.48 -8.01 -13.58
N ILE A 79 -10.70 -7.78 -12.27
CA ILE A 79 -9.63 -7.91 -11.28
C ILE A 79 -9.30 -9.38 -11.00
N GLY A 80 -10.28 -10.28 -11.11
CA GLY A 80 -10.08 -11.72 -11.09
C GLY A 80 -9.30 -12.21 -9.87
N LEU A 81 -8.43 -13.20 -10.09
CA LEU A 81 -7.60 -13.80 -9.02
C LEU A 81 -6.49 -12.88 -8.50
N TRP A 82 -6.19 -11.77 -9.18
CA TRP A 82 -5.16 -10.83 -8.73
C TRP A 82 -5.49 -10.23 -7.36
N PHE A 83 -6.77 -9.96 -7.10
CA PHE A 83 -7.21 -9.41 -5.83
C PHE A 83 -7.02 -10.37 -4.63
N PRO A 84 -7.55 -11.60 -4.62
CA PRO A 84 -7.35 -12.52 -3.50
C PRO A 84 -5.87 -12.89 -3.31
N ILE A 85 -5.12 -13.05 -4.41
CA ILE A 85 -3.66 -13.29 -4.35
C ILE A 85 -2.95 -12.13 -3.63
N SER A 86 -3.30 -10.87 -3.92
CA SER A 86 -2.68 -9.72 -3.26
C SER A 86 -2.87 -9.73 -1.73
N MET A 87 -4.04 -10.15 -1.25
CA MET A 87 -4.36 -10.24 0.19
C MET A 87 -3.63 -11.40 0.85
N ILE A 88 -3.54 -12.56 0.19
CA ILE A 88 -2.74 -13.69 0.68
C ILE A 88 -1.28 -13.28 0.81
N LEU A 89 -0.70 -12.72 -0.24
CA LEU A 89 0.70 -12.29 -0.23
C LEU A 89 0.98 -11.26 0.88
N SER A 90 0.07 -10.29 1.07
CA SER A 90 0.20 -9.31 2.16
C SER A 90 0.10 -9.98 3.54
N GLY A 91 -0.86 -10.86 3.77
CA GLY A 91 -1.00 -11.56 5.04
C GLY A 91 0.23 -12.43 5.34
N THR A 92 0.71 -13.16 4.34
CA THR A 92 1.92 -13.99 4.47
C THR A 92 3.16 -13.15 4.78
N SER A 93 3.28 -11.95 4.20
CA SER A 93 4.44 -11.07 4.46
C SER A 93 4.58 -10.68 5.94
N VAL A 94 3.47 -10.61 6.68
CA VAL A 94 3.45 -10.21 8.10
C VAL A 94 3.70 -11.39 9.04
N ILE A 95 3.44 -12.62 8.60
CA ILE A 95 3.68 -13.85 9.37
C ILE A 95 5.14 -14.30 9.24
N LEU A 96 5.75 -14.09 8.07
CA LEU A 96 7.11 -14.53 7.80
C LEU A 96 8.15 -13.60 8.45
N GLY A 97 9.34 -14.15 8.72
CA GLY A 97 10.49 -13.37 9.18
C GLY A 97 10.93 -12.29 8.18
N THR A 98 11.85 -11.41 8.61
CA THR A 98 12.25 -10.21 7.85
C THR A 98 12.66 -10.53 6.41
N THR A 99 13.61 -11.43 6.18
CA THR A 99 14.15 -11.69 4.84
C THR A 99 13.12 -12.23 3.84
N PRO A 100 12.24 -13.19 4.16
CA PRO A 100 11.16 -13.56 3.24
C PRO A 100 10.09 -12.47 3.09
N SER A 101 9.83 -11.65 4.12
CA SER A 101 8.72 -10.68 4.11
C SER A 101 8.79 -9.70 2.93
N ILE A 102 9.98 -9.24 2.54
CA ILE A 102 10.16 -8.29 1.43
C ILE A 102 9.70 -8.89 0.09
N LEU A 103 9.93 -10.19 -0.13
CA LEU A 103 9.49 -10.86 -1.35
C LEU A 103 7.95 -10.87 -1.44
N PHE A 104 7.29 -11.26 -0.35
CA PHE A 104 5.83 -11.38 -0.32
C PHE A 104 5.12 -10.03 -0.40
N ILE A 105 5.61 -8.99 0.32
CA ILE A 105 5.03 -7.65 0.22
C ILE A 105 5.27 -7.03 -1.17
N SER A 106 6.42 -7.28 -1.80
CA SER A 106 6.71 -6.82 -3.16
C SER A 106 5.83 -7.52 -4.20
N LEU A 107 5.61 -8.83 -4.06
CA LEU A 107 4.66 -9.56 -4.91
C LEU A 107 3.22 -9.05 -4.68
N SER A 108 2.83 -8.77 -3.43
CA SER A 108 1.54 -8.14 -3.13
C SER A 108 1.41 -6.80 -3.85
N LEU A 109 2.43 -5.95 -3.78
CA LEU A 109 2.49 -4.67 -4.50
C LEU A 109 2.30 -4.86 -6.01
N LEU A 110 3.03 -5.78 -6.63
CA LEU A 110 2.92 -6.07 -8.07
C LEU A 110 1.51 -6.53 -8.45
N THR A 111 0.92 -7.43 -7.67
CA THR A 111 -0.46 -7.89 -7.93
C THR A 111 -1.47 -6.76 -7.76
N LEU A 112 -1.29 -5.86 -6.79
CA LEU A 112 -2.13 -4.66 -6.65
C LEU A 112 -1.96 -3.69 -7.83
N CYS A 113 -0.77 -3.53 -8.39
CA CYS A 113 -0.56 -2.74 -9.60
C CYS A 113 -1.38 -3.31 -10.78
N VAL A 114 -1.45 -4.64 -10.91
CA VAL A 114 -2.29 -5.30 -11.92
C VAL A 114 -3.78 -5.06 -11.64
N VAL A 115 -4.23 -5.23 -10.40
CA VAL A 115 -5.62 -4.95 -9.99
C VAL A 115 -6.00 -3.51 -10.33
N TYR A 116 -5.17 -2.53 -9.93
CA TYR A 116 -5.41 -1.12 -10.18
C TYR A 116 -5.46 -0.81 -11.68
N THR A 117 -4.54 -1.39 -12.46
CA THR A 117 -4.50 -1.22 -13.92
C THR A 117 -5.76 -1.77 -14.58
N ASN A 118 -6.24 -2.95 -14.16
CA ASN A 118 -7.47 -3.54 -14.68
C ASN A 118 -8.69 -2.69 -14.33
N LEU A 119 -8.77 -2.17 -13.09
CA LEU A 119 -9.84 -1.23 -12.69
C LEU A 119 -9.87 0.03 -13.54
N ARG A 120 -8.69 0.55 -13.94
CA ARG A 120 -8.56 1.71 -14.82
C ARG A 120 -9.01 1.40 -16.24
N ARG A 121 -8.61 0.25 -16.79
CA ARG A 121 -8.98 -0.18 -18.15
C ARG A 121 -10.49 -0.33 -18.33
N VAL A 122 -11.20 -0.79 -17.30
CA VAL A 122 -12.66 -0.98 -17.36
C VAL A 122 -13.45 0.28 -17.00
N GLY A 123 -12.78 1.42 -16.80
CA GLY A 123 -13.44 2.69 -16.46
C GLY A 123 -14.13 2.67 -15.09
N SER A 124 -13.64 1.88 -14.14
CA SER A 124 -14.30 1.67 -12.85
C SER A 124 -14.59 3.01 -12.13
N PRO A 125 -15.81 3.20 -11.60
CA PRO A 125 -16.15 4.34 -10.75
C PRO A 125 -15.15 4.55 -9.61
N ARG A 126 -14.94 5.80 -9.22
CA ARG A 126 -13.97 6.16 -8.16
C ARG A 126 -14.25 5.42 -6.84
N THR A 127 -15.51 5.23 -6.48
CA THR A 127 -15.93 4.50 -5.28
C THR A 127 -15.42 3.07 -5.24
N TYR A 128 -15.41 2.37 -6.39
CA TYR A 128 -14.92 1.00 -6.47
C TYR A 128 -13.39 0.93 -6.59
N ARG A 129 -12.73 2.02 -7.02
CA ARG A 129 -11.27 2.13 -7.04
C ARG A 129 -10.67 2.53 -5.70
N ALA A 130 -11.43 3.25 -4.86
CA ALA A 130 -10.96 3.78 -3.58
C ALA A 130 -10.26 2.75 -2.66
N PRO A 131 -10.83 1.57 -2.35
CA PRO A 131 -10.17 0.57 -1.51
C PRO A 131 -8.79 0.17 -2.05
N PHE A 132 -8.71 -0.07 -3.36
CA PHE A 132 -7.47 -0.51 -4.02
C PHE A 132 -6.44 0.60 -4.16
N SER A 133 -6.87 1.84 -4.31
CA SER A 133 -5.97 3.01 -4.36
C SER A 133 -5.27 3.22 -3.02
N ILE A 134 -6.03 3.16 -1.92
CA ILE A 134 -5.49 3.30 -0.56
C ILE A 134 -4.60 2.10 -0.22
N TYR A 135 -5.05 0.89 -0.54
CA TYR A 135 -4.28 -0.33 -0.28
C TYR A 135 -2.96 -0.34 -1.06
N LEU A 136 -2.99 -0.01 -2.36
CA LEU A 136 -1.78 0.08 -3.19
C LEU A 136 -0.82 1.16 -2.66
N GLY A 137 -1.34 2.33 -2.25
CA GLY A 137 -0.52 3.41 -1.70
C GLY A 137 0.21 2.99 -0.44
N TRP A 138 -0.49 2.34 0.49
CA TRP A 138 0.11 1.92 1.75
C TRP A 138 1.09 0.76 1.56
N THR A 139 0.73 -0.24 0.74
CA THR A 139 1.63 -1.34 0.39
C THR A 139 2.91 -0.83 -0.25
N SER A 140 2.86 0.25 -1.04
CA SER A 140 4.07 0.88 -1.61
C SER A 140 5.04 1.38 -0.53
N ILE A 141 4.51 2.06 0.49
CA ILE A 141 5.31 2.56 1.62
C ILE A 141 5.83 1.38 2.46
N ALA A 142 4.97 0.39 2.72
CA ALA A 142 5.33 -0.81 3.46
C ALA A 142 6.46 -1.59 2.77
N THR A 143 6.46 -1.68 1.43
CA THR A 143 7.56 -2.30 0.67
C THR A 143 8.87 -1.53 0.82
N ILE A 144 8.85 -0.19 0.80
CA ILE A 144 10.05 0.62 1.05
C ILE A 144 10.59 0.32 2.45
N VAL A 145 9.73 0.40 3.48
CA VAL A 145 10.12 0.11 4.87
C VAL A 145 10.70 -1.30 5.00
N ALA A 146 10.02 -2.30 4.44
CA ALA A 146 10.46 -3.69 4.45
C ALA A 146 11.85 -3.87 3.81
N ALA A 147 12.16 -3.14 2.74
CA ALA A 147 13.47 -3.22 2.10
C ALA A 147 14.58 -2.79 3.05
N PHE A 148 14.43 -1.64 3.72
CA PHE A 148 15.41 -1.17 4.70
C PHE A 148 15.51 -2.07 5.93
N THR A 149 14.37 -2.55 6.45
CA THR A 149 14.37 -3.48 7.58
C THR A 149 15.14 -4.76 7.25
N VAL A 150 15.01 -5.28 6.02
CA VAL A 150 15.76 -6.46 5.58
C VAL A 150 17.24 -6.18 5.40
N LEU A 151 17.62 -5.07 4.77
CA LEU A 151 19.02 -4.70 4.61
C LEU A 151 19.72 -4.59 5.97
N LYS A 152 19.08 -3.89 6.91
CA LYS A 152 19.58 -3.72 8.27
C LYS A 152 19.66 -5.02 9.04
N ALA A 153 18.63 -5.87 8.95
CA ALA A 153 18.63 -7.19 9.60
C ALA A 153 19.74 -8.12 9.09
N ASN A 154 20.27 -7.89 7.88
CA ASN A 154 21.39 -8.64 7.31
C ASN A 154 22.73 -7.92 7.46
N GLY A 155 22.80 -6.82 8.23
CA GLY A 155 24.04 -6.06 8.45
C GLY A 155 24.56 -5.33 7.21
N ILE A 156 23.68 -5.05 6.24
CA ILE A 156 24.04 -4.33 5.02
C ILE A 156 23.88 -2.83 5.27
N GLU A 157 24.98 -2.15 5.56
CA GLU A 157 25.01 -0.71 5.86
C GLU A 157 25.19 0.16 4.60
N GLU A 158 25.76 -0.44 3.55
CA GLU A 158 26.02 0.22 2.27
C GLU A 158 25.52 -0.64 1.10
N LEU A 159 24.97 0.04 0.09
CA LEU A 159 24.65 -0.55 -1.21
C LEU A 159 25.26 0.34 -2.29
N PHE A 160 26.04 -0.25 -3.20
CA PHE A 160 26.69 0.48 -4.30
C PHE A 160 27.53 1.69 -3.85
N GLY A 161 28.15 1.61 -2.65
CA GLY A 161 28.96 2.70 -2.08
C GLY A 161 28.15 3.89 -1.54
N ILE A 162 26.84 3.71 -1.34
CA ILE A 162 25.96 4.70 -0.71
C ILE A 162 25.46 4.11 0.62
N GLU A 163 25.59 4.87 1.70
CA GLU A 163 25.16 4.51 3.05
C GLU A 163 23.64 4.51 3.22
N GLU A 164 23.13 3.93 4.32
CA GLU A 164 21.70 3.81 4.67
C GLU A 164 20.93 5.13 4.49
N LEU A 165 21.50 6.25 4.93
CA LEU A 165 20.88 7.58 4.81
C LEU A 165 20.69 7.99 3.35
N GLY A 166 21.71 7.80 2.51
CA GLY A 166 21.64 8.15 1.08
C GLY A 166 20.58 7.32 0.34
N TRP A 167 20.50 6.03 0.64
CA TRP A 167 19.43 5.17 0.10
C TRP A 167 18.05 5.58 0.58
N SER A 168 17.92 5.93 1.86
CA SER A 168 16.66 6.37 2.45
C SER A 168 16.14 7.63 1.74
N ILE A 169 17.02 8.60 1.53
CA ILE A 169 16.73 9.82 0.76
C ILE A 169 16.29 9.48 -0.67
N LEU A 170 17.03 8.60 -1.35
CA LEU A 170 16.73 8.21 -2.73
C LEU A 170 15.34 7.55 -2.83
N LEU A 171 15.05 6.54 -2.01
CA LEU A 171 13.79 5.81 -2.07
C LEU A 171 12.59 6.63 -1.59
N LEU A 172 12.75 7.53 -0.62
CA LEU A 172 11.72 8.51 -0.27
C LEU A 172 11.47 9.50 -1.40
N THR A 173 12.52 9.92 -2.12
CA THR A 173 12.36 10.79 -3.29
C THR A 173 11.61 10.08 -4.41
N VAL A 174 12.00 8.84 -4.73
CA VAL A 174 11.31 8.02 -5.74
C VAL A 174 9.85 7.79 -5.34
N GLY A 175 9.57 7.45 -4.08
CA GLY A 175 8.21 7.25 -3.59
C GLY A 175 7.35 8.52 -3.71
N GLY A 176 7.88 9.68 -3.30
CA GLY A 176 7.21 10.97 -3.45
C GLY A 176 6.93 11.33 -4.92
N LEU A 177 7.88 11.09 -5.82
CA LEU A 177 7.69 11.28 -7.26
C LEU A 177 6.63 10.34 -7.85
N ILE A 178 6.57 9.08 -7.41
CA ILE A 178 5.52 8.14 -7.79
C ILE A 178 4.14 8.65 -7.34
N ALA A 179 4.02 9.17 -6.12
CA ALA A 179 2.78 9.77 -5.63
C ALA A 179 2.32 10.96 -6.48
N ILE A 180 3.25 11.85 -6.85
CA ILE A 180 2.97 12.96 -7.77
C ILE A 180 2.53 12.43 -9.15
N ALA A 181 3.23 11.44 -9.69
CA ALA A 181 2.87 10.83 -10.96
C ALA A 181 1.48 10.18 -10.93
N PHE A 182 1.12 9.49 -9.84
CA PHE A 182 -0.22 8.92 -9.65
C PHE A 182 -1.31 10.00 -9.67
N PHE A 183 -1.05 11.15 -9.04
CA PHE A 183 -1.99 12.28 -9.07
C PHE A 183 -2.28 12.73 -10.50
N PHE A 184 -1.24 12.98 -11.31
CA PHE A 184 -1.41 13.55 -12.65
C PHE A 184 -1.80 12.50 -13.71
N LEU A 185 -1.12 11.36 -13.74
CA LEU A 185 -1.31 10.31 -14.75
C LEU A 185 -2.56 9.48 -14.47
N GLN A 186 -2.78 9.11 -13.21
CA GLN A 186 -3.92 8.31 -12.82
C GLN A 186 -5.13 9.13 -12.37
N LYS A 187 -5.01 10.47 -12.25
CA LYS A 187 -6.13 11.33 -11.79
C LYS A 187 -6.74 10.79 -10.49
N ASP A 188 -5.89 10.26 -9.61
CA ASP A 188 -6.25 9.61 -8.36
C ASP A 188 -5.72 10.43 -7.19
N TYR A 189 -6.61 10.76 -6.26
CA TYR A 189 -6.32 11.60 -5.10
C TYR A 189 -6.07 10.78 -3.84
N LEU A 190 -6.50 9.53 -3.81
CA LEU A 190 -6.42 8.69 -2.61
C LEU A 190 -5.03 8.08 -2.48
N PHE A 191 -4.42 7.62 -3.58
CA PHE A 191 -3.04 7.11 -3.55
C PHE A 191 -2.05 8.17 -3.01
N PRO A 192 -2.00 9.42 -3.53
CA PRO A 192 -1.13 10.46 -2.97
C PRO A 192 -1.48 10.85 -1.53
N LEU A 193 -2.77 10.78 -1.14
CA LEU A 193 -3.18 11.05 0.24
C LEU A 193 -2.59 10.03 1.22
N VAL A 194 -2.42 8.78 0.80
CA VAL A 194 -1.72 7.77 1.61
C VAL A 194 -0.24 8.13 1.79
N PHE A 195 0.39 8.70 0.76
CA PHE A 195 1.77 9.21 0.89
C PHE A 195 1.84 10.42 1.82
N VAL A 196 0.86 11.32 1.80
CA VAL A 196 0.76 12.41 2.79
C VAL A 196 0.68 11.83 4.20
N TRP A 197 -0.16 10.82 4.43
CA TRP A 197 -0.29 10.14 5.72
C TRP A 197 1.03 9.47 6.16
N GLY A 198 1.61 8.64 5.29
CA GLY A 198 2.82 7.89 5.60
C GLY A 198 4.04 8.78 5.80
N TYR A 199 4.28 9.75 4.90
CA TYR A 199 5.43 10.65 5.00
C TYR A 199 5.26 11.63 6.17
N GLY A 200 4.03 12.05 6.48
CA GLY A 200 3.75 12.81 7.69
C GLY A 200 4.11 12.02 8.96
N ALA A 201 3.86 10.71 8.97
CA ALA A 201 4.25 9.86 10.10
C ALA A 201 5.76 9.58 10.17
N ILE A 202 6.46 9.51 9.04
CA ILE A 202 7.94 9.44 9.02
C ILE A 202 8.51 10.75 9.56
N PHE A 203 8.02 11.90 9.10
CA PHE A 203 8.41 13.22 9.62
C PHE A 203 8.22 13.35 11.13
N ALA A 204 7.13 12.79 11.66
CA ALA A 204 6.80 12.84 13.08
C ALA A 204 7.65 11.89 13.95
N TYR A 205 8.28 10.88 13.36
CA TYR A 205 9.05 9.86 14.10
C TYR A 205 10.55 10.05 14.03
N GLN A 206 11.05 10.49 12.87
CA GLN A 206 12.47 10.55 12.60
C GLN A 206 13.09 11.84 13.15
N GLU A 207 14.26 11.73 13.78
CA GLU A 207 15.02 12.88 14.29
C GLU A 207 15.95 13.49 13.23
N ASN A 208 16.37 12.68 12.24
CA ASN A 208 17.29 13.11 11.20
C ASN A 208 16.70 14.28 10.36
N GLU A 209 17.39 15.42 10.34
CA GLU A 209 16.90 16.65 9.72
C GLU A 209 16.64 16.51 8.22
N LEU A 210 17.51 15.79 7.48
CA LEU A 210 17.34 15.59 6.04
C LEU A 210 16.10 14.74 5.72
N ILE A 211 15.88 13.67 6.49
CA ILE A 211 14.70 12.82 6.33
C ILE A 211 13.43 13.61 6.60
N ARG A 212 13.41 14.39 7.69
CA ARG A 212 12.29 15.27 8.03
C ARG A 212 12.04 16.31 6.94
N PHE A 213 13.10 16.95 6.43
CA PHE A 213 12.99 17.95 5.38
C PHE A 213 12.37 17.38 4.10
N ILE A 214 12.88 16.24 3.61
CA ILE A 214 12.39 15.61 2.38
C ILE A 214 10.94 15.15 2.52
N THR A 215 10.61 14.48 3.61
CA THR A 215 9.24 13.98 3.85
C THR A 215 8.26 15.15 4.00
N ALA A 216 8.61 16.21 4.73
CA ALA A 216 7.80 17.42 4.83
C ALA A 216 7.62 18.13 3.49
N ALA A 217 8.69 18.26 2.68
CA ALA A 217 8.63 18.87 1.37
C ALA A 217 7.64 18.13 0.45
N PHE A 218 7.71 16.79 0.39
CA PHE A 218 6.76 15.99 -0.39
C PHE A 218 5.33 16.09 0.15
N VAL A 219 5.13 16.08 1.48
CA VAL A 219 3.80 16.29 2.08
C VAL A 219 3.20 17.63 1.63
N ILE A 220 3.97 18.72 1.70
CA ILE A 220 3.52 20.05 1.30
C ILE A 220 3.20 20.10 -0.20
N ILE A 221 4.08 19.55 -1.05
CA ILE A 221 3.87 19.50 -2.49
C ILE A 221 2.59 18.71 -2.83
N LEU A 222 2.40 17.54 -2.22
CA LEU A 222 1.22 16.70 -2.45
C LEU A 222 -0.07 17.40 -2.00
N LEU A 223 -0.07 18.03 -0.82
CA LEU A 223 -1.21 18.82 -0.35
C LEU A 223 -1.51 19.99 -1.28
N PHE A 224 -0.48 20.70 -1.74
CA PHE A 224 -0.63 21.83 -2.66
C PHE A 224 -1.24 21.41 -4.00
N ILE A 225 -0.71 20.37 -4.66
CA ILE A 225 -1.25 19.92 -5.95
C ILE A 225 -2.69 19.39 -5.79
N MET A 226 -3.00 18.74 -4.68
CA MET A 226 -4.34 18.25 -4.38
C MET A 226 -5.33 19.39 -4.17
N ALA A 227 -4.97 20.40 -3.36
CA ALA A 227 -5.80 21.58 -3.12
C ALA A 227 -6.04 22.36 -4.41
N TYR A 228 -4.97 22.60 -5.18
CA TYR A 228 -5.06 23.28 -6.47
C TYR A 228 -5.94 22.53 -7.48
N GLY A 229 -5.77 21.22 -7.59
CA GLY A 229 -6.57 20.38 -8.47
C GLY A 229 -8.04 20.27 -8.06
N TRP A 230 -8.35 20.47 -6.77
CA TRP A 230 -9.74 20.56 -6.28
C TRP A 230 -10.38 21.90 -6.64
N LEU A 231 -9.65 23.00 -6.46
CA LEU A 231 -10.13 24.35 -6.78
C LEU A 231 -10.44 24.52 -8.28
N ARG A 232 -9.63 23.94 -9.18
CA ARG A 232 -9.87 24.00 -10.64
C ARG A 232 -11.02 23.14 -11.17
N LYS A 233 -11.57 22.25 -10.34
CA LYS A 233 -12.71 21.40 -10.72
C LYS A 233 -14.07 22.02 -10.36
N LYS A 234 -14.08 23.08 -9.55
CA LYS A 234 -15.21 23.98 -9.41
C LYS A 234 -15.17 25.02 -10.52
#